data_AF-A0A7W4EU45-F1
#
_entry.id   AF-A0A7W4EU45-F1
#
_cell.length_a   1.000
_cell.length_b   1.000
_cell.length_c   1.000
_cell.angle_alpha   90.00
_cell.angle_beta   90.00
_cell.angle_gamma   90.00
#
_symmetry.space_group_name_H-M   'P 1'
#
loop_
_entity.id
_entity.type
_entity.pdbx_description
1 polymer ?
#
loop_
_entity_poly.entity_id
_entity_poly.type
_entity_poly.pdbx_seq_one_letter_code
_entity_poly.pdbx_strand_id
1 'polypeptide(L)'
;MPANYPQYPAPLQGNYPAVQAPAQPPAVQGGTNDQPTQDTKKKAPPKPATTQNSLLLSELRDDMIIMGDGSFRAVIACESINFDLMSAREREGVEYSYQNFLNALYFPVQICIRSQRVDIGPYLDKLVAIQRTQDNMLLSVLMEDYINFIDDLSQNAN
;
A
#
# COMPACT_ATOMS: atom_id res chain seq x y z
N MET A 1 37.56 -54.69 -4.40
CA MET A 1 36.60 -55.23 -5.37
C MET A 1 35.49 -54.20 -5.57
N PRO A 2 35.19 -53.73 -6.80
CA PRO A 2 34.15 -52.73 -7.08
C PRO A 2 32.80 -53.38 -7.45
N ALA A 3 31.68 -52.69 -7.25
CA ALA A 3 30.48 -52.76 -8.11
C ALA A 3 29.42 -51.70 -7.71
N ASN A 4 28.98 -50.94 -8.70
CA ASN A 4 27.95 -49.91 -8.72
C ASN A 4 26.75 -50.46 -9.52
N TYR A 5 25.50 -50.39 -9.05
CA TYR A 5 24.24 -50.51 -9.85
C TYR A 5 23.02 -49.97 -9.03
N PRO A 6 21.81 -49.69 -9.61
CA PRO A 6 21.39 -48.39 -10.12
C PRO A 6 20.03 -47.89 -9.51
N GLN A 7 19.65 -46.64 -9.82
CA GLN A 7 18.31 -46.05 -9.58
C GLN A 7 17.37 -46.27 -10.78
N TYR A 8 16.06 -46.44 -10.57
CA TYR A 8 14.96 -46.13 -11.53
C TYR A 8 13.57 -46.05 -10.84
N PRO A 9 12.54 -45.43 -11.47
CA PRO A 9 11.50 -44.61 -10.82
C PRO A 9 10.07 -45.14 -11.08
N ALA A 10 9.03 -44.51 -10.49
CA ALA A 10 7.63 -44.74 -10.91
C ALA A 10 6.66 -43.66 -10.37
N PRO A 11 5.46 -43.49 -10.96
CA PRO A 11 5.00 -42.20 -11.50
C PRO A 11 3.73 -41.62 -10.83
N LEU A 12 3.38 -40.41 -11.29
CA LEU A 12 2.21 -39.60 -10.95
C LEU A 12 0.86 -40.29 -11.25
N GLN A 13 -0.09 -40.22 -10.30
CA GLN A 13 -1.53 -40.37 -10.53
C GLN A 13 -2.20 -39.08 -10.04
N GLY A 14 -3.04 -38.35 -10.78
CA GLY A 14 -3.91 -38.73 -11.89
C GLY A 14 -5.36 -38.49 -11.43
N ASN A 15 -5.88 -37.29 -11.68
CA ASN A 15 -7.21 -36.85 -11.26
C ASN A 15 -8.25 -37.17 -12.35
N TYR A 16 -9.28 -37.96 -12.01
CA TYR A 16 -10.52 -38.05 -12.78
C TYR A 16 -11.74 -38.03 -11.85
N PRO A 17 -12.82 -37.31 -12.22
CA PRO A 17 -14.02 -37.17 -11.39
C PRO A 17 -14.95 -38.39 -11.50
N ALA A 18 -15.55 -38.78 -10.36
CA ALA A 18 -16.55 -39.85 -10.30
C ALA A 18 -17.94 -39.32 -10.70
N VAL A 19 -18.57 -40.00 -11.66
CA VAL A 19 -19.96 -39.80 -12.09
C VAL A 19 -20.89 -40.56 -11.14
N GLN A 20 -21.88 -39.87 -10.55
CA GLN A 20 -22.90 -40.46 -9.67
C GLN A 20 -24.04 -41.10 -10.46
N ALA A 21 -24.42 -42.32 -10.09
CA ALA A 21 -25.65 -42.99 -10.50
C ALA A 21 -26.76 -42.80 -9.44
N PRO A 22 -28.07 -42.73 -9.81
CA PRO A 22 -29.14 -42.30 -8.90
C PRO A 22 -29.99 -43.45 -8.30
N ALA A 23 -30.43 -43.17 -7.06
CA ALA A 23 -31.70 -43.51 -6.40
C ALA A 23 -32.05 -44.95 -5.96
N GLN A 24 -32.41 -45.14 -4.68
CA GLN A 24 -33.81 -45.25 -4.21
C GLN A 24 -33.97 -45.27 -2.66
N PRO A 25 -35.17 -44.93 -2.11
CA PRO A 25 -35.43 -44.52 -0.70
C PRO A 25 -36.22 -45.59 0.13
N PRO A 26 -36.84 -45.26 1.28
CA PRO A 26 -36.31 -45.02 2.64
C PRO A 26 -36.79 -46.09 3.66
N ALA A 27 -36.18 -46.15 4.86
CA ALA A 27 -36.78 -46.85 6.00
C ALA A 27 -36.49 -46.14 7.34
N VAL A 28 -37.56 -45.98 8.13
CA VAL A 28 -37.64 -45.24 9.39
C VAL A 28 -37.68 -46.24 10.57
N GLN A 29 -36.85 -46.03 11.59
CA GLN A 29 -37.04 -46.36 13.02
C GLN A 29 -35.67 -46.16 13.70
N GLY A 30 -35.49 -45.41 14.78
CA GLY A 30 -36.34 -45.26 15.97
C GLY A 30 -35.49 -45.74 17.15
N GLY A 31 -34.94 -44.81 17.93
CA GLY A 31 -34.05 -45.13 19.05
C GLY A 31 -33.58 -43.88 19.78
N THR A 32 -34.35 -43.49 20.79
CA THR A 32 -34.02 -42.51 21.82
C THR A 32 -32.82 -42.95 22.64
N ASN A 33 -31.88 -42.04 22.92
CA ASN A 33 -31.08 -42.08 24.14
C ASN A 33 -30.62 -40.68 24.50
N ASP A 34 -31.25 -40.15 25.55
CA ASP A 34 -30.85 -38.97 26.30
C ASP A 34 -29.55 -39.23 27.07
N GLN A 35 -28.57 -38.33 26.92
CA GLN A 35 -27.64 -37.80 27.94
C GLN A 35 -26.43 -37.13 27.27
N PRO A 36 -25.71 -36.21 27.95
CA PRO A 36 -26.12 -34.93 28.51
C PRO A 36 -25.52 -33.78 27.66
N THR A 37 -26.17 -32.62 27.67
CA THR A 37 -25.71 -31.38 27.04
C THR A 37 -24.30 -30.99 27.51
N GLN A 38 -23.29 -31.26 26.68
CA GLN A 38 -22.02 -30.54 26.73
C GLN A 38 -22.23 -29.19 26.06
N ASP A 39 -22.13 -28.12 26.85
CA ASP A 39 -21.97 -26.75 26.36
C ASP A 39 -20.72 -26.66 25.49
N THR A 40 -20.83 -27.01 24.21
CA THR A 40 -19.87 -26.60 23.19
C THR A 40 -20.06 -25.11 22.99
N LYS A 41 -19.35 -24.28 23.79
CA LYS A 41 -19.04 -22.90 23.41
C LYS A 41 -18.39 -22.96 22.04
N LYS A 42 -19.18 -22.72 20.99
CA LYS A 42 -18.74 -22.56 19.61
C LYS A 42 -17.61 -21.53 19.62
N LYS A 43 -16.38 -22.01 19.46
CA LYS A 43 -15.20 -21.17 19.26
C LYS A 43 -15.51 -20.32 18.04
N ALA A 44 -15.61 -19.00 18.25
CA ALA A 44 -15.88 -18.04 17.18
C ALA A 44 -14.92 -18.31 16.01
N PRO A 45 -15.38 -18.20 14.75
CA PRO A 45 -14.52 -18.44 13.60
C PRO A 45 -13.27 -17.54 13.70
N PRO A 46 -12.09 -18.05 13.32
CA PRO A 46 -10.86 -17.27 13.39
C PRO A 46 -11.08 -16.00 12.57
N LYS A 47 -10.92 -14.83 13.23
CA LYS A 47 -11.01 -13.55 12.54
C LYS A 47 -10.08 -13.59 11.33
N PRO A 48 -10.53 -13.17 10.14
CA PRO A 48 -9.68 -13.16 8.96
C PRO A 48 -8.43 -12.34 9.29
N ALA A 49 -7.25 -12.89 9.00
CA ALA A 49 -5.99 -12.19 9.21
C ALA A 49 -5.98 -10.95 8.32
N THR A 50 -6.31 -9.81 8.92
CA THR A 50 -6.25 -8.51 8.25
C THR A 50 -4.78 -8.11 8.15
N THR A 51 -4.42 -7.33 7.13
CA THR A 51 -3.07 -6.75 6.99
C THR A 51 -2.64 -5.99 8.24
N GLN A 52 -3.59 -5.49 9.04
CA GLN A 52 -3.31 -4.83 10.31
C GLN A 52 -2.69 -5.76 11.36
N ASN A 53 -3.03 -7.05 11.37
CA ASN A 53 -2.41 -8.04 12.26
C ASN A 53 -0.93 -8.32 11.94
N SER A 54 -0.45 -7.91 10.75
CA SER A 54 0.97 -7.99 10.38
C SER A 54 1.77 -6.74 10.76
N LEU A 55 1.09 -5.64 11.11
CA LEU A 55 1.74 -4.40 11.50
C LEU A 55 2.18 -4.51 12.96
N LEU A 56 3.48 -4.34 13.21
CA LEU A 56 4.09 -4.41 14.55
C LEU A 56 3.87 -3.11 15.34
N LEU A 57 2.72 -2.46 15.19
CA LEU A 57 2.38 -1.21 15.86
C LEU A 57 1.46 -1.51 17.05
N SER A 58 1.80 -0.98 18.22
CA SER A 58 0.99 -1.10 19.43
C SER A 58 -0.05 0.01 19.50
N GLU A 59 0.40 1.26 19.49
CA GLU A 59 -0.46 2.43 19.60
C GLU A 59 0.22 3.69 19.06
N LEU A 60 -0.58 4.73 18.80
CA LEU A 60 -0.10 6.09 18.52
C LEU A 60 -0.40 6.95 19.75
N ARG A 61 0.62 7.63 20.27
CA ARG A 61 0.51 8.50 21.44
C ARG A 61 1.41 9.72 21.25
N ASP A 62 0.87 10.92 21.47
CA ASP A 62 1.60 12.19 21.39
C ASP A 62 2.44 12.33 20.11
N ASP A 63 1.82 12.08 18.95
CA ASP A 63 2.45 12.09 17.62
C ASP A 63 3.62 11.11 17.42
N MET A 64 3.72 10.12 18.30
CA MET A 64 4.76 9.09 18.30
C MET A 64 4.16 7.70 18.13
N ILE A 65 4.84 6.88 17.34
CA ILE A 65 4.42 5.50 17.09
C ILE A 65 5.11 4.59 18.11
N ILE A 66 4.31 3.88 18.91
CA ILE A 66 4.78 2.85 19.84
C ILE A 66 4.63 1.50 19.16
N MET A 67 5.70 0.72 19.18
CA MET A 67 5.81 -0.53 18.44
C MET A 67 5.50 -1.71 19.35
N GLY A 68 5.26 -2.89 18.77
CA GLY A 68 4.99 -4.14 19.50
C GLY A 68 6.12 -4.57 20.44
N ASP A 69 7.34 -4.13 20.14
CA ASP A 69 8.56 -4.36 20.94
C ASP A 69 8.83 -3.26 21.97
N GLY A 70 7.96 -2.25 22.08
CA GLY A 70 8.12 -1.10 22.98
C GLY A 70 9.07 -0.02 22.47
N SER A 71 9.64 -0.16 21.27
CA SER A 71 10.43 0.91 20.64
C SER A 71 9.52 2.05 20.16
N PHE A 72 10.11 3.25 20.06
CA PHE A 72 9.43 4.44 19.58
C PHE A 72 9.93 4.81 18.17
N ARG A 73 9.02 5.23 17.30
CA ARG A 73 9.35 5.75 15.97
C ARG A 73 8.60 7.06 15.72
N ALA A 74 9.30 8.02 15.13
CA ALA A 74 8.71 9.26 14.62
C ALA A 74 8.86 9.28 13.10
N VAL A 75 7.87 9.83 12.40
CA VAL A 75 7.90 10.03 10.96
C VAL A 75 7.76 11.51 10.69
N ILE A 76 8.72 12.07 9.95
CA ILE A 76 8.76 13.49 9.62
C ILE A 76 8.56 13.62 8.11
N ALA A 77 7.61 14.46 7.72
CA ALA A 77 7.44 14.87 6.34
C ALA A 77 8.34 16.07 6.05
N CYS A 78 9.11 15.98 4.96
CA CYS A 78 10.02 17.04 4.53
C CYS A 78 9.59 17.53 3.13
N GLU A 79 9.66 18.84 2.92
CA GLU A 79 9.46 19.45 1.61
C GLU A 79 10.81 19.68 0.91
N SER A 80 10.78 19.62 -0.42
CA SER A 80 11.93 19.98 -1.24
C SER A 80 12.10 21.48 -1.33
N ILE A 81 13.35 21.92 -1.42
CA ILE A 81 13.71 23.33 -1.66
C ILE A 81 14.34 23.49 -3.05
N ASN A 82 14.17 24.66 -3.67
CA ASN A 82 14.80 25.01 -4.94
C ASN A 82 16.28 25.34 -4.74
N PHE A 83 17.09 24.34 -4.41
CA PHE A 83 18.49 24.50 -4.04
C PHE A 83 19.33 25.16 -5.15
N ASP A 84 19.01 24.89 -6.42
CA ASP A 84 19.78 25.41 -7.56
C ASP A 84 19.57 26.92 -7.80
N LEU A 85 18.41 27.46 -7.38
CA LEU A 85 18.11 28.90 -7.50
C LEU A 85 18.73 29.74 -6.39
N MET A 86 19.33 29.11 -5.37
CA MET A 86 19.94 29.80 -4.24
C MET A 86 21.31 30.37 -4.59
N SER A 87 21.69 31.48 -3.96
CA SER A 87 23.04 32.02 -4.08
C SER A 87 24.08 31.05 -3.51
N ALA A 88 25.35 31.17 -3.90
CA ALA A 88 26.42 30.30 -3.39
C ALA A 88 26.52 30.31 -1.85
N ARG A 89 26.37 31.49 -1.23
CA ARG A 89 26.42 31.64 0.22
C ARG A 89 25.24 30.98 0.93
N GLU A 90 24.04 31.07 0.35
CA GLU A 90 22.86 30.40 0.90
C GLU A 90 22.99 28.88 0.79
N ARG A 91 23.46 28.38 -0.35
CA ARG A 91 23.71 26.95 -0.55
C ARG A 91 24.69 26.39 0.48
N GLU A 92 25.80 27.08 0.72
CA GLU A 92 26.79 26.69 1.73
C GLU A 92 26.18 26.67 3.15
N GLY A 93 25.33 27.66 3.47
CA GLY A 93 24.62 27.69 4.76
C GLY A 93 23.64 26.52 4.93
N VAL A 94 22.90 26.16 3.89
CA VAL A 94 22.00 25.00 3.87
C VAL A 94 22.80 23.71 4.04
N GLU A 95 23.91 23.56 3.33
CA GLU A 95 24.78 22.38 3.42
C GLU A 95 25.36 22.21 4.83
N TYR A 96 25.90 23.28 5.42
CA TYR A 96 26.45 23.25 6.78
C TYR A 96 25.39 22.91 7.82
N SER A 97 24.18 23.46 7.70
CA SER A 97 23.05 23.13 8.57
C SER A 97 22.66 21.65 8.44
N TYR A 98 22.59 21.13 7.21
CA TYR A 98 22.25 19.73 6.97
C TYR A 98 23.30 18.76 7.52
N GLN A 99 24.60 19.10 7.40
CA GLN A 99 25.68 18.32 8.03
C GLN A 99 25.53 18.28 9.56
N ASN A 100 25.27 19.44 10.19
CA ASN A 100 25.06 19.52 11.63
C ASN A 100 23.83 18.72 12.08
N PHE A 101 22.75 18.74 11.29
CA PHE A 101 21.57 17.91 11.54
C PHE A 101 21.91 16.42 11.53
N LEU A 102 22.64 15.94 10.52
CA LEU A 102 23.06 14.53 10.45
C LEU A 102 23.96 14.13 11.62
N ASN A 103 24.88 15.01 12.02
CA ASN A 103 25.77 14.77 13.16
C ASN A 103 25.05 14.77 14.51
N ALA A 104 23.86 15.37 14.60
CA ALA A 104 23.03 15.36 15.81
C ALA A 104 22.23 14.06 16.01
N LEU A 105 22.15 13.19 14.99
CA LEU A 105 21.39 11.94 15.04
C LEU A 105 22.20 10.85 15.76
N TYR A 106 21.69 10.38 16.91
CA TYR A 106 22.32 9.33 17.72
C TYR A 106 21.50 8.02 17.76
N PHE A 107 20.45 7.93 16.96
CA PHE A 107 19.50 6.81 16.90
C PHE A 107 19.34 6.30 15.46
N PRO A 108 18.78 5.10 15.25
CA PRO A 108 18.56 4.57 13.89
C PRO A 108 17.60 5.45 13.10
N VAL A 109 18.01 5.85 11.88
CA VAL A 109 17.21 6.70 10.98
C VAL A 109 17.02 5.99 9.65
N GLN A 110 15.83 6.16 9.07
CA GLN A 110 15.51 5.72 7.73
C GLN A 110 15.09 6.94 6.90
N ILE A 111 15.79 7.15 5.78
CA ILE A 111 15.47 8.21 4.83
C ILE A 111 14.74 7.58 3.65
N CYS A 112 13.48 7.98 3.46
CA CYS A 112 12.66 7.54 2.34
C CYS A 112 12.51 8.68 1.34
N ILE A 113 13.04 8.50 0.14
CA ILE A 113 12.91 9.46 -0.96
C ILE A 113 11.93 8.89 -1.97
N ARG A 114 10.87 9.64 -2.27
CA ARG A 114 9.87 9.30 -3.29
C ARG A 114 9.75 10.44 -4.28
N SER A 115 10.22 10.21 -5.50
CA SER A 115 9.89 11.07 -6.63
C SER A 115 8.40 10.92 -6.94
N GLN A 116 7.66 12.02 -6.89
CA GLN A 116 6.26 12.07 -7.30
C GLN A 116 6.18 12.99 -8.49
N ARG A 117 5.48 12.55 -9.54
CA ARG A 117 5.08 13.44 -10.61
C ARG A 117 4.12 14.47 -10.04
N VAL A 118 4.26 15.71 -10.47
CA VAL A 118 3.33 16.77 -10.10
C VAL A 118 2.02 16.48 -10.82
N ASP A 119 0.96 16.24 -10.05
CA ASP A 119 -0.39 16.11 -10.60
C ASP A 119 -0.96 17.52 -10.85
N ILE A 120 -1.00 17.92 -12.12
CA ILE A 120 -1.59 19.20 -12.53
C ILE A 120 -3.08 19.10 -12.87
N GLY A 121 -3.68 17.90 -12.85
CA GLY A 121 -5.09 17.69 -13.16
C GLY A 121 -6.03 18.58 -12.35
N PRO A 122 -5.89 18.66 -11.01
CA PRO A 122 -6.68 19.56 -10.19
C PRO A 122 -6.51 21.05 -10.53
N TYR A 123 -5.39 21.44 -11.14
CA TYR A 123 -5.17 22.80 -11.61
C TYR A 123 -5.87 23.04 -12.95
N LEU A 124 -5.79 22.10 -13.89
CA LEU A 124 -6.53 22.16 -15.16
C LEU A 124 -8.04 22.21 -14.93
N ASP A 125 -8.57 21.40 -14.01
CA ASP A 125 -9.99 21.40 -13.65
C ASP A 125 -10.47 22.77 -13.16
N LYS A 126 -9.63 23.46 -12.37
CA LYS A 126 -9.90 24.83 -11.93
C LYS A 126 -9.94 25.80 -13.10
N LEU A 127 -9.01 25.69 -14.05
CA LEU A 127 -8.99 26.55 -15.23
C LEU A 127 -10.21 26.34 -16.12
N VAL A 128 -10.63 25.09 -16.34
CA VAL A 128 -11.87 24.76 -17.08
C VAL A 128 -13.11 25.32 -16.36
N ALA A 129 -13.17 25.24 -15.03
CA ALA A 129 -14.25 25.83 -14.27
C ALA A 129 -14.33 27.36 -14.47
N ILE A 130 -13.19 28.04 -14.43
CA ILE A 130 -13.09 29.50 -14.66
C ILE A 130 -13.48 29.84 -16.10
N GLN A 131 -13.05 29.05 -17.09
CA GLN A 131 -13.41 29.23 -18.49
C GLN A 131 -14.92 29.20 -18.69
N ARG A 132 -15.62 28.25 -18.06
CA ARG A 132 -17.09 28.11 -18.16
C ARG A 132 -17.87 29.28 -17.56
N THR A 133 -17.30 29.98 -16.59
CA THR A 133 -17.91 31.18 -16.00
C THR A 133 -17.66 32.45 -16.81
N GLN A 134 -16.89 32.38 -17.91
CA GLN A 134 -16.48 33.56 -18.65
C GLN A 134 -17.45 33.90 -19.77
N ASP A 135 -18.10 35.06 -19.66
CA ASP A 135 -19.08 35.53 -20.66
C ASP A 135 -18.42 36.04 -21.95
N ASN A 136 -17.14 36.42 -21.89
CA ASN A 136 -16.40 36.94 -23.03
C ASN A 136 -15.83 35.79 -23.88
N MET A 137 -16.38 35.62 -25.08
CA MET A 137 -15.97 34.57 -26.02
C MET A 137 -14.47 34.59 -26.35
N LEU A 138 -13.87 35.78 -26.54
CA LEU A 138 -12.43 35.88 -26.85
C LEU A 138 -11.56 35.40 -25.68
N LEU A 139 -11.95 35.75 -24.45
CA LEU A 139 -11.24 35.28 -23.25
C LEU A 139 -11.44 33.78 -23.04
N SER A 140 -12.60 33.22 -23.40
CA SER A 140 -12.84 31.77 -23.35
C SER A 140 -11.92 31.01 -24.30
N VAL A 141 -11.75 31.49 -25.54
CA VAL A 141 -10.84 30.90 -26.53
C VAL A 141 -9.39 31.01 -26.07
N LEU A 142 -8.97 32.16 -25.56
CA LEU A 142 -7.61 32.35 -25.04
C LEU A 142 -7.32 31.43 -23.83
N MET A 143 -8.31 31.21 -22.97
CA MET A 143 -8.18 30.26 -21.87
C MET A 143 -8.07 28.81 -22.35
N GLU A 144 -8.76 28.45 -23.44
CA GLU A 144 -8.64 27.13 -24.05
C GLU A 144 -7.20 26.88 -24.54
N ASP A 145 -6.63 27.85 -25.27
CA ASP A 145 -5.24 27.78 -25.75
C ASP A 145 -4.25 27.67 -24.58
N TYR A 146 -4.48 28.42 -23.50
CA TYR A 146 -3.64 28.35 -22.30
C TYR A 146 -3.73 26.99 -21.59
N ILE A 147 -4.94 26.44 -21.44
CA ILE A 147 -5.17 25.12 -20.83
C ILE A 147 -4.43 24.05 -21.64
N ASN A 148 -4.58 24.07 -22.97
CA ASN A 148 -3.90 23.12 -23.87
C ASN A 148 -2.37 23.24 -23.77
N PHE A 149 -1.85 24.47 -23.74
CA PHE A 149 -0.41 24.70 -23.58
C PHE A 149 0.13 24.15 -22.25
N ILE A 150 -0.59 24.36 -21.14
CA ILE A 150 -0.18 23.85 -19.83
C ILE A 150 -0.28 22.32 -19.76
N ASP A 151 -1.32 21.72 -20.36
CA ASP A 151 -1.45 20.27 -20.44
C ASP A 151 -0.27 19.65 -21.23
N ASP A 152 0.00 20.17 -22.43
CA ASP A 152 1.13 19.72 -23.26
C ASP A 152 2.48 19.91 -22.54
N LEU A 153 2.69 21.07 -21.91
CA LEU A 153 3.92 21.33 -21.15
C LEU A 153 4.08 20.33 -20.00
N SER A 154 3.00 19.99 -19.31
CA SER A 154 3.03 19.06 -18.18
C SER A 154 3.30 17.62 -18.62
N GLN A 155 2.81 17.21 -19.78
CA GLN A 155 3.07 15.89 -20.35
C GLN A 155 4.53 15.76 -20.78
N ASN A 156 5.12 16.83 -21.32
CA ASN A 156 6.52 16.87 -21.75
C ASN A 156 7.52 17.02 -20.59
N ALA A 157 7.11 17.60 -19.46
CA ALA A 157 7.96 17.81 -18.30
C ALA A 157 8.00 16.61 -17.32
N ASN A 158 7.18 15.57 -17.54
CA ASN A 158 7.01 14.37 -16.69
C ASN A 158 7.64 13.09 -17.25
#